data_AF-A0A0B7BSU5-F1
#
_entry.id   AF-A0A0B7BSU5-F1
#
_cell.length_a   1.000
_cell.length_b   1.000
_cell.length_c   1.000
_cell.angle_alpha   90.00
_cell.angle_beta   90.00
_cell.angle_gamma   90.00
#
_symmetry.space_group_name_H-M   'P 1'
#
loop_
_entity.id
_entity.type
_entity.pdbx_description
1 polymer ?
#
loop_
_entity_poly.entity_id
_entity_poly.type
_entity_poly.pdbx_seq_one_letter_code
_entity_poly.pdbx_strand_id
1 'polypeptide(L)'
;TEEDANDCCTIANYKLSQLQAQYETFVSEARNKYEILINQTSELETELTSLKQQNEERKNREICVRGNVHTSPRAQFLLWGSVEALCDTETDGGGWVIIQRRTNSDVIFERNWQDYKTGFGNITSNFWFGLDNIHNLTSRGYTVLRVDLEYQGKKYFAQYSSFSV
;
A
#
# COMPACT_ATOMS: atom_id res chain seq x y z
N THR A 1 -58.50 -58.34 -5.32
CA THR A 1 -59.40 -58.19 -4.15
C THR A 1 -59.02 -56.93 -3.38
N GLU A 2 -59.76 -56.49 -2.35
CA GLU A 2 -59.35 -55.36 -1.48
C GLU A 2 -57.92 -55.54 -0.91
N GLU A 3 -57.48 -56.79 -0.81
CA GLU A 3 -56.15 -57.21 -0.33
C GLU A 3 -55.00 -56.76 -1.26
N ASP A 4 -55.16 -56.88 -2.57
CA ASP A 4 -54.13 -56.47 -3.56
C ASP A 4 -53.95 -54.93 -3.61
N ALA A 5 -55.03 -54.18 -3.35
CA ALA A 5 -55.00 -52.72 -3.31
C ALA A 5 -54.30 -52.19 -2.04
N ASN A 6 -54.45 -52.90 -0.92
CA ASN A 6 -53.81 -52.57 0.36
C ASN A 6 -52.29 -52.83 0.32
N ASP A 7 -51.86 -53.90 -0.36
CA ASP A 7 -50.45 -54.25 -0.52
C ASP A 7 -49.72 -53.24 -1.44
N CYS A 8 -50.38 -52.80 -2.52
CA CYS A 8 -49.85 -51.77 -3.42
C CYS A 8 -49.67 -50.40 -2.74
N CYS A 9 -50.63 -50.00 -1.88
CA CYS A 9 -50.52 -48.76 -1.09
C CYS A 9 -49.35 -48.83 -0.09
N THR A 10 -49.12 -49.99 0.52
CA THR A 10 -48.02 -50.20 1.46
C THR A 10 -46.66 -50.06 0.79
N ILE A 11 -46.50 -50.65 -0.40
CA ILE A 11 -45.26 -50.54 -1.20
C ILE A 11 -45.02 -49.11 -1.69
N ALA A 12 -46.07 -48.40 -2.13
CA ALA A 12 -45.97 -47.01 -2.55
C ALA A 12 -45.54 -46.08 -1.40
N ASN A 13 -46.13 -46.26 -0.21
CA ASN A 13 -45.78 -45.50 0.98
C ASN A 13 -44.34 -45.77 1.43
N TYR A 14 -43.87 -47.03 1.35
CA TYR A 14 -42.48 -47.37 1.64
C TYR A 14 -41.50 -46.70 0.66
N LYS A 15 -41.79 -46.73 -0.64
CA LYS A 15 -40.94 -46.04 -1.64
C LYS A 15 -40.92 -44.53 -1.44
N LEU A 16 -42.06 -43.94 -1.07
CA LEU A 16 -42.15 -42.51 -0.76
C LEU A 16 -41.29 -42.14 0.45
N SER A 17 -41.32 -42.95 1.52
CA SER A 17 -40.49 -42.70 2.71
C SER A 17 -38.99 -42.82 2.43
N GLN A 18 -38.59 -43.79 1.59
CA GLN A 18 -37.20 -43.93 1.14
C GLN A 18 -36.74 -42.71 0.31
N LEU A 19 -37.59 -42.23 -0.59
CA LEU A 19 -37.30 -41.04 -1.41
C LEU A 19 -37.21 -39.78 -0.55
N GLN A 20 -38.09 -39.63 0.45
CA GLN A 20 -38.01 -38.54 1.43
C GLN A 20 -36.70 -38.59 2.23
N ALA A 21 -36.29 -39.77 2.72
CA ALA A 21 -35.03 -39.92 3.45
C ALA A 21 -33.80 -39.59 2.57
N GLN A 22 -33.80 -39.99 1.31
CA GLN A 22 -32.75 -39.62 0.35
C GLN A 22 -32.72 -38.11 0.09
N TYR A 23 -33.89 -37.49 -0.06
CA TYR A 23 -34.01 -36.04 -0.26
C TYR A 23 -33.48 -35.26 0.95
N GLU A 24 -33.88 -35.65 2.17
CA GLU A 24 -33.41 -35.03 3.41
C GLU A 24 -31.89 -35.16 3.57
N THR A 25 -31.33 -36.33 3.23
CA THR A 25 -29.89 -36.57 3.26
C THR A 25 -29.15 -35.64 2.30
N PHE A 26 -29.62 -35.56 1.04
CA PHE A 26 -29.03 -34.68 0.03
C PHE A 26 -29.09 -33.20 0.43
N VAL A 27 -30.22 -32.75 0.98
CA VAL A 27 -30.39 -31.38 1.47
C VAL A 27 -29.46 -31.12 2.67
N SER A 28 -29.27 -32.09 3.56
CA SER A 28 -28.35 -31.95 4.70
C SER A 28 -26.89 -31.81 4.25
N GLU A 29 -26.46 -32.58 3.25
CA GLU A 29 -25.12 -32.50 2.68
C GLU A 29 -24.87 -31.17 1.95
N ALA A 30 -25.85 -30.72 1.16
CA ALA A 30 -25.78 -29.44 0.48
C ALA A 30 -25.67 -28.28 1.47
N ARG A 31 -26.44 -28.34 2.57
CA ARG A 31 -26.37 -27.34 3.64
C ARG A 31 -25.02 -27.33 4.34
N ASN A 32 -24.48 -28.50 4.70
CA ASN A 32 -23.16 -28.59 5.33
C ASN A 32 -22.06 -27.99 4.44
N LYS A 33 -22.06 -28.32 3.14
CA LYS A 33 -21.11 -27.73 2.17
C LYS A 33 -21.25 -26.21 2.09
N TYR A 34 -22.48 -25.69 2.14
CA TYR A 34 -22.74 -24.26 2.12
C TYR A 34 -22.22 -23.55 3.39
N GLU A 35 -22.43 -24.13 4.57
CA GLU A 35 -21.91 -23.59 5.84
C GLU A 35 -20.37 -23.56 5.85
N ILE A 36 -19.72 -24.62 5.34
CA ILE A 36 -18.25 -24.66 5.20
C ILE A 36 -17.77 -23.53 4.30
N LEU A 37 -18.45 -23.34 3.15
CA LEU A 37 -18.09 -22.29 2.19
C LEU A 37 -18.26 -20.89 2.79
N ILE A 38 -19.33 -20.67 3.57
CA ILE A 38 -19.53 -19.41 4.30
C ILE A 38 -18.39 -19.16 5.28
N ASN A 39 -18.02 -20.16 6.09
CA ASN A 39 -16.95 -20.00 7.07
C ASN A 39 -15.61 -19.67 6.40
N GLN A 40 -15.27 -20.38 5.32
CA GLN A 40 -14.07 -20.11 4.52
C GLN A 40 -14.08 -18.70 3.92
N THR A 41 -15.24 -18.23 3.45
CA THR A 41 -15.38 -16.88 2.88
C THR A 41 -15.16 -15.82 3.97
N SER A 42 -15.74 -16.02 5.15
CA SER A 42 -15.56 -15.14 6.32
C SER A 42 -14.10 -15.05 6.77
N GLU A 43 -13.38 -16.18 6.78
CA GLU A 43 -11.95 -16.21 7.10
C GLU A 43 -11.12 -15.41 6.08
N LEU A 44 -11.38 -15.58 4.78
CA LEU A 44 -10.71 -14.84 3.71
C LEU A 44 -10.99 -13.34 3.76
N GLU A 45 -12.23 -12.93 4.05
CA GLU A 45 -12.60 -11.51 4.19
C GLU A 45 -11.88 -10.85 5.38
N THR A 46 -11.73 -11.60 6.47
CA THR A 46 -10.99 -11.16 7.66
C THR A 46 -9.50 -10.96 7.36
N GLU A 47 -8.89 -11.90 6.63
CA GLU A 47 -7.49 -11.81 6.22
C GLU A 47 -7.26 -10.64 5.24
N LEU A 48 -8.15 -10.44 4.27
CA LEU A 48 -8.09 -9.33 3.33
C LEU A 48 -8.16 -7.97 4.05
N THR A 49 -9.03 -7.84 5.05
CA THR A 49 -9.18 -6.61 5.84
C THR A 49 -7.91 -6.33 6.64
N SER A 50 -7.33 -7.36 7.24
CA SER A 50 -6.07 -7.25 8.00
C SER A 50 -4.90 -6.84 7.10
N LEU A 51 -4.81 -7.41 5.89
CA LEU A 51 -3.78 -7.05 4.92
C LEU A 51 -3.94 -5.62 4.39
N LYS A 52 -5.18 -5.16 4.16
CA LYS A 52 -5.45 -3.76 3.78
C LYS A 52 -4.98 -2.80 4.88
N GLN A 53 -5.33 -3.08 6.13
CA GLN A 53 -4.93 -2.28 7.28
C GLN A 53 -3.39 -2.24 7.42
N GLN A 54 -2.72 -3.39 7.33
CA GLN A 54 -1.25 -3.44 7.36
C GLN A 54 -0.61 -2.66 6.21
N ASN A 55 -1.19 -2.70 5.01
CA ASN A 55 -0.68 -1.91 3.88
C ASN A 55 -0.88 -0.40 4.07
N GLU A 56 -1.97 0.03 4.69
CA GLU A 56 -2.16 1.44 5.07
C GLU A 56 -1.19 1.86 6.16
N GLU A 57 -0.98 1.04 7.19
CA GLU A 57 0.00 1.32 8.24
C GLU A 57 1.44 1.35 7.71
N ARG A 58 1.78 0.48 6.75
CA ARG A 58 3.06 0.53 6.03
C ARG A 58 3.20 1.83 5.27
N LYS A 59 2.18 2.25 4.51
CA LYS A 59 2.17 3.57 3.84
C LYS A 59 2.32 4.73 4.83
N ASN A 60 1.72 4.64 6.02
CA ASN A 60 1.76 5.70 7.03
C ASN A 60 3.10 5.81 7.79
N ARG A 61 3.92 4.75 7.82
CA ARG A 61 5.30 4.81 8.35
C ARG A 61 6.30 5.43 7.37
N GLU A 62 5.89 5.71 6.13
CA GLU A 62 6.78 6.09 5.02
C GLU A 62 6.69 7.57 4.61
N ILE A 63 6.21 8.48 5.46
CA ILE A 63 6.02 9.87 5.03
C ILE A 63 6.82 10.84 5.89
N CYS A 64 7.55 11.72 5.19
CA CYS A 64 8.04 12.97 5.72
C CYS A 64 6.82 13.85 6.05
N VAL A 65 6.22 13.68 7.24
CA VAL A 65 5.00 14.39 7.66
C VAL A 65 5.36 15.58 8.55
N ARG A 66 4.69 16.71 8.33
CA ARG A 66 4.72 17.86 9.24
C ARG A 66 4.26 17.47 10.65
N GLY A 67 4.98 17.95 11.67
CA GLY A 67 4.51 17.92 13.07
C GLY A 67 4.86 16.68 13.90
N ASN A 68 5.65 15.72 13.38
CA ASN A 68 6.23 14.67 14.22
C ASN A 68 7.50 15.15 14.91
N VAL A 69 7.70 14.76 16.18
CA VAL A 69 8.97 14.99 16.89
C VAL A 69 10.02 14.05 16.31
N HIS A 70 10.74 14.53 15.30
CA HIS A 70 11.85 13.80 14.75
C HIS A 70 13.10 14.05 15.60
N THR A 71 13.83 12.98 15.92
CA THR A 71 15.08 13.04 16.71
C THR A 71 16.29 13.52 15.89
N SER A 72 16.12 13.72 14.59
CA SER A 72 17.14 14.19 13.65
C SER A 72 16.55 15.26 12.71
N PRO A 73 17.30 16.35 12.43
CA PRO A 73 16.95 17.32 11.40
C PRO A 73 16.80 16.72 10.00
N ARG A 74 17.45 15.57 9.78
CA ARG A 74 17.46 14.82 8.53
C ARG A 74 17.21 13.36 8.81
N ALA A 75 16.00 12.90 8.53
CA ALA A 75 15.61 11.51 8.75
C ALA A 75 15.63 10.75 7.43
N GLN A 76 16.28 9.59 7.41
CA GLN A 76 16.17 8.66 6.29
C GLN A 76 14.88 7.85 6.43
N PHE A 77 14.25 7.55 5.29
CA PHE A 77 13.07 6.71 5.22
C PHE A 77 13.00 6.03 3.85
N LEU A 78 12.09 5.06 3.71
CA LEU A 78 11.85 4.38 2.44
C LEU A 78 10.56 4.93 1.82
N LEU A 79 10.65 5.43 0.59
CA LEU A 79 9.51 5.67 -0.28
C LEU A 79 9.15 4.40 -1.02
N TRP A 80 7.85 4.12 -1.12
CA TRP A 80 7.30 2.99 -1.88
C TRP A 80 7.89 1.64 -1.45
N GLY A 81 8.26 1.51 -0.17
CA GLY A 81 8.84 0.30 0.42
C GLY A 81 10.29 -0.05 0.05
N SER A 82 10.95 0.69 -0.85
CA SER A 82 12.31 0.30 -1.30
C SER A 82 13.22 1.44 -1.76
N VAL A 83 12.71 2.66 -1.95
CA VAL A 83 13.52 3.79 -2.43
C VAL A 83 13.95 4.65 -1.25
N GLU A 84 15.25 4.67 -0.97
CA GLU A 84 15.79 5.48 0.13
C GLU A 84 15.66 6.98 -0.16
N ALA A 85 15.09 7.71 0.80
CA ALA A 85 14.82 9.13 0.69
C ALA A 85 15.19 9.87 1.99
N LEU A 86 15.39 11.18 1.88
CA LEU A 86 15.75 12.03 2.99
C LEU A 86 14.65 13.05 3.28
N CYS A 87 14.25 13.13 4.54
CA CYS A 87 13.25 14.06 5.05
C CYS A 87 13.91 15.20 5.81
N ASP A 88 13.63 16.45 5.43
CA ASP A 88 13.83 17.61 6.30
C ASP A 88 12.62 17.74 7.23
N THR A 89 12.91 17.65 8.53
CA THR A 89 11.93 17.57 9.60
C THR A 89 11.77 18.88 10.36
N GLU A 90 12.56 19.91 10.03
CA GLU A 90 12.65 21.17 10.78
C GLU A 90 12.19 22.37 9.96
N THR A 91 12.63 22.47 8.70
CA THR A 91 12.38 23.65 7.86
C THR A 91 10.88 23.84 7.61
N ASP A 92 10.36 25.03 7.91
CA ASP A 92 8.92 25.37 7.76
C ASP A 92 7.96 24.32 8.34
N GLY A 93 8.29 23.77 9.52
CA GLY A 93 7.50 22.75 10.21
C GLY A 93 7.76 21.32 9.73
N GLY A 94 8.79 21.12 8.91
CA GLY A 94 9.20 19.83 8.35
C GLY A 94 8.31 19.35 7.22
N GLY A 95 8.47 18.08 6.87
CA GLY A 95 7.68 17.41 5.85
C GLY A 95 8.19 17.60 4.42
N TRP A 96 9.46 17.97 4.25
CA TRP A 96 10.07 18.13 2.93
C TRP A 96 10.91 16.92 2.54
N VAL A 97 10.55 16.29 1.43
CA VAL A 97 11.42 15.30 0.78
C VAL A 97 12.53 16.03 0.02
N ILE A 98 13.78 15.78 0.40
CA ILE A 98 14.94 16.39 -0.25
C ILE A 98 15.24 15.61 -1.53
N ILE A 99 15.07 16.28 -2.68
CA ILE A 99 15.30 15.67 -4.00
C ILE A 99 16.71 15.94 -4.57
N GLN A 100 17.43 16.89 -3.99
CA GLN A 100 18.79 17.26 -4.38
C GLN A 100 19.50 17.91 -3.20
N ARG A 101 20.81 17.65 -3.06
CA ARG A 101 21.63 18.31 -2.04
C ARG A 101 23.05 18.60 -2.53
N ARG A 102 23.53 19.80 -2.23
CA ARG A 102 24.92 20.26 -2.43
C ARG A 102 25.46 20.94 -1.17
N THR A 103 26.44 20.33 -0.52
CA THR A 103 27.15 20.89 0.65
C THR A 103 28.66 20.92 0.44
N ASN A 104 29.19 20.14 -0.51
CA ASN A 104 30.60 20.13 -0.88
C ASN A 104 30.75 19.64 -2.34
N SER A 105 31.97 19.30 -2.74
CA SER A 105 32.33 18.86 -4.10
C SER A 105 32.64 17.36 -4.21
N ASP A 106 32.18 16.52 -3.27
CA ASP A 106 32.49 15.09 -3.21
C ASP A 106 31.84 14.26 -4.35
N VAL A 107 30.73 14.74 -4.92
CA VAL A 107 29.98 14.09 -6.00
C VAL A 107 30.02 14.95 -7.25
N ILE A 108 30.39 14.31 -8.37
CA ILE A 108 30.38 14.93 -9.70
C ILE A 108 28.94 14.96 -10.23
N PHE A 109 28.46 16.16 -10.58
CA PHE A 109 27.12 16.38 -11.16
C PHE A 109 27.16 16.53 -12.69
N GLU A 110 28.34 16.57 -13.30
CA GLU A 110 28.48 16.44 -14.76
C GLU A 110 28.26 14.98 -15.13
N ARG A 111 27.01 14.65 -15.44
CA ARG A 111 26.51 13.27 -15.62
C ARG A 111 25.67 13.16 -16.89
N ASN A 112 25.51 11.95 -17.38
CA ASN A 112 24.69 11.67 -18.56
C ASN A 112 23.19 11.65 -18.21
N TRP A 113 22.34 11.57 -19.24
CA TRP A 113 20.88 11.52 -19.06
C TRP A 113 20.41 10.35 -18.19
N GLN A 114 21.00 9.16 -18.36
CA GLN A 114 20.58 7.97 -17.64
C GLN A 114 20.81 8.14 -16.13
N ASP A 115 21.94 8.72 -15.74
CA ASP A 115 22.25 9.03 -14.33
C ASP A 115 21.23 10.04 -13.76
N TYR A 116 20.89 11.09 -14.51
CA TYR A 116 19.86 12.05 -14.07
C TYR A 116 18.46 11.42 -13.99
N LYS A 117 18.17 10.46 -14.86
CA LYS A 117 16.90 9.73 -14.84
C LYS A 117 16.75 8.88 -13.57
N THR A 118 17.77 8.09 -13.23
CA THR A 118 17.72 7.14 -12.10
C THR A 118 18.21 7.68 -10.77
N GLY A 119 18.98 8.76 -10.76
CA GLY A 119 19.60 9.32 -9.56
C GLY A 119 21.06 8.88 -9.37
N PHE A 120 21.79 9.64 -8.56
CA PHE A 120 23.20 9.38 -8.24
C PHE A 120 23.62 10.08 -6.94
N GLY A 121 24.78 9.68 -6.39
CA GLY A 121 25.37 10.26 -5.19
C GLY A 121 25.06 9.45 -3.93
N ASN A 122 25.16 10.09 -2.76
CA ASN A 122 24.89 9.47 -1.48
C ASN A 122 23.83 10.29 -0.72
N ILE A 123 22.75 9.64 -0.33
CA ILE A 123 21.60 10.29 0.33
C ILE A 123 22.01 11.02 1.62
N THR A 124 23.08 10.59 2.28
CA THR A 124 23.61 11.20 3.50
C THR A 124 24.49 12.42 3.25
N SER A 125 25.04 12.58 2.03
CA SER A 125 25.86 13.72 1.61
C SER A 125 25.24 14.48 0.43
N ASN A 126 25.82 14.38 -0.76
CA ASN A 126 25.43 15.07 -1.98
C ASN A 126 24.82 14.06 -2.95
N PHE A 127 23.65 14.40 -3.49
CA PHE A 127 22.93 13.49 -4.37
C PHE A 127 21.95 14.22 -5.28
N TRP A 128 21.53 13.49 -6.31
CA TRP A 128 20.38 13.76 -7.15
C TRP A 128 19.41 12.58 -7.03
N PHE A 129 18.17 12.84 -6.66
CA PHE A 129 17.20 11.79 -6.35
C PHE A 129 16.73 10.98 -7.57
N GLY A 130 16.90 11.52 -8.78
CA GLY A 130 16.48 10.89 -10.03
C GLY A 130 15.14 11.43 -10.55
N LEU A 131 15.08 11.76 -11.84
CA LEU A 131 13.89 12.32 -12.47
C LEU A 131 12.69 11.38 -12.41
N ASP A 132 12.88 10.06 -12.57
CA ASP A 132 11.78 9.09 -12.46
C ASP A 132 11.14 9.13 -11.06
N ASN A 133 11.96 9.27 -10.02
CA ASN A 133 11.48 9.37 -8.65
C ASN A 133 10.80 10.71 -8.38
N ILE A 134 11.34 11.82 -8.91
CA ILE A 134 10.75 13.16 -8.77
C ILE A 134 9.41 13.25 -9.51
N HIS A 135 9.30 12.66 -10.71
CA HIS A 135 8.06 12.54 -11.45
C HIS A 135 7.01 11.74 -10.65
N ASN A 136 7.41 10.61 -10.09
CA ASN A 136 6.51 9.79 -9.25
C ASN A 136 6.01 10.53 -7.99
N LEU A 137 6.86 11.37 -7.37
CA LEU A 137 6.46 12.21 -6.24
C LEU A 137 5.45 13.30 -6.65
N THR A 138 5.71 13.98 -7.77
CA THR A 138 4.96 15.18 -8.18
C THR A 138 3.71 14.88 -9.01
N SER A 139 3.59 13.69 -9.59
CA SER A 139 2.44 13.28 -10.43
C SER A 139 1.12 13.09 -9.67
N ARG A 140 1.16 12.97 -8.33
CA ARG A 140 -0.01 12.62 -7.51
C ARG A 140 -0.81 13.83 -7.00
N GLY A 141 -0.40 15.05 -7.33
CA GLY A 141 -1.17 16.24 -7.00
C GLY A 141 -0.32 17.49 -6.78
N TYR A 142 -0.92 18.47 -6.12
CA TYR A 142 -0.30 19.75 -5.80
C TYR A 142 0.98 19.54 -4.98
N THR A 143 2.12 19.92 -5.55
CA THR A 143 3.43 19.83 -4.91
C THR A 143 4.09 21.21 -4.90
N VAL A 144 4.60 21.61 -3.74
CA VAL A 144 5.38 22.84 -3.54
C VAL A 144 6.86 22.52 -3.62
N LEU A 145 7.63 23.32 -4.35
CA LEU A 145 9.09 23.22 -4.38
C LEU A 145 9.70 24.33 -3.53
N ARG A 146 10.64 23.97 -2.67
CA ARG A 146 11.51 24.90 -1.94
C ARG A 146 12.96 24.69 -2.37
N VAL A 147 13.67 25.77 -2.62
CA VAL A 147 15.11 25.77 -2.93
C VAL A 147 15.82 26.59 -1.87
N ASP A 148 16.67 25.94 -1.08
CA ASP A 148 17.54 26.59 -0.10
C ASP A 148 18.95 26.78 -0.67
N LEU A 149 19.50 27.99 -0.50
CA LEU A 149 20.83 28.37 -0.97
C LEU A 149 21.63 29.00 0.18
N GLU A 150 22.92 28.68 0.27
CA GLU A 150 23.84 29.37 1.18
C GLU A 150 24.97 30.02 0.39
N TYR A 151 25.22 31.30 0.64
CA TYR A 151 26.31 32.07 0.01
C TYR A 151 26.99 32.96 1.04
N GLN A 152 28.31 32.79 1.19
CA GLN A 152 29.13 33.50 2.19
C GLN A 152 28.52 33.44 3.61
N GLY A 153 28.04 32.26 4.02
CA GLY A 153 27.42 32.04 5.33
C GLY A 153 26.01 32.62 5.49
N LYS A 154 25.45 33.27 4.47
CA LYS A 154 24.07 33.76 4.47
C LYS A 154 23.16 32.76 3.78
N LYS A 155 22.02 32.47 4.41
CA LYS A 155 21.00 31.54 3.91
C LYS A 155 19.88 32.29 3.20
N TYR A 156 19.45 31.75 2.07
CA TYR A 156 18.38 32.27 1.22
C TYR A 156 17.46 31.11 0.85
N PHE A 157 16.21 31.42 0.50
CA PHE A 157 15.31 30.42 -0.05
C PHE A 157 14.36 31.02 -1.10
N ALA A 158 13.88 30.16 -1.99
CA ALA A 158 12.79 30.44 -2.90
C ALA A 158 11.74 29.33 -2.79
N GLN A 159 10.46 29.69 -2.86
CA GLN A 159 9.35 28.75 -2.85
C GLN A 159 8.48 28.94 -4.10
N TYR A 160 8.13 27.82 -4.71
CA TYR A 160 7.26 27.74 -5.88
C TYR A 160 6.02 26.96 -5.48
N SER A 161 4.85 27.58 -5.65
CA SER A 161 3.57 26.97 -5.25
C SER A 161 3.22 25.73 -6.05
N SER A 162 3.73 25.57 -7.27
CA SER A 162 3.46 24.41 -8.11
C SER A 162 4.74 23.92 -8.77
N PHE A 163 4.98 22.62 -8.65
CA PHE A 163 6.11 21.94 -9.26
C PHE A 163 5.69 20.55 -9.75
N SER A 164 6.07 20.23 -10.97
CA SER A 164 5.90 18.93 -11.60
C SER A 164 7.03 18.68 -12.58
N VAL A 165 7.41 17.42 -12.72
CA VAL A 165 8.36 16.94 -13.75
C VAL A 165 7.61 16.03 -14.71
#